data_AF-M2YMY0-F1
#
_entry.id   AF-M2YMY0-F1
#
_cell.length_a   1.000
_cell.length_b   1.000
_cell.length_c   1.000
_cell.angle_alpha   90.00
_cell.angle_beta   90.00
_cell.angle_gamma   90.00
#
_symmetry.space_group_name_H-M   'P 1'
#
loop_
_entity.id
_entity.type
_entity.pdbx_description
1 polymer ?
#
loop_
_entity_poly.entity_id
_entity_poly.type
_entity_poly.pdbx_seq_one_letter_code
_entity_poly.pdbx_strand_id
1 'polypeptide(L)'
;MEYAGKQFQEKIEELRKELDKRKAAAFVVSMLDEIAWLFNLRGNDIPYNPVFFSYAVITPTEATLYVDESKLENNAKAHLSGISLRPYDSIFSDITTLASSEPTTNGTSKAAKQKFLVSTRASWALSQSLGGEDKVDEVRSPIGDAKAVKNSTELEGMRKCHIRDGAALIEYFAWLENELVHKGAKLDEVQAADRLEAIRGKHEKFAGLSFDTISSTGPNAAVIHYKPEPGNCSIIDPSKVYLCDSGAQYLDGTTDTTRTLHFGEPTPAEIEAYTLVLKGTIGLEQAVFPKGTSGFALDTLARQYLWQYGLEYRHGTGHGVGSFLNVHEGPIGIGTRIQYSEVPLSVGNVISDEPGYYEDGNFGIRIENVIMVKQVKTKHNFGDKPYYGFEHVTMVPMCRKLIDMNLLSEKERHWLTDYHNEVLEKTLPFFEKDELSRKWLERECARY
;
A
#
# COMPACT_ATOMS: atom_id res chain seq x y z
N MET A 1 -11.87 -9.61 -14.23
CA MET A 1 -10.84 -10.63 -14.56
C MET A 1 -9.55 -9.99 -15.06
N GLU A 2 -9.61 -9.03 -15.97
CA GLU A 2 -8.41 -8.32 -16.50
C GLU A 2 -7.45 -7.82 -15.41
N TYR A 3 -7.96 -7.25 -14.31
CA TYR A 3 -7.13 -6.71 -13.23
C TYR A 3 -6.97 -7.66 -12.04
N ALA A 4 -8.03 -8.36 -11.67
CA ALA A 4 -8.04 -9.23 -10.49
C ALA A 4 -7.30 -10.57 -10.69
N GLY A 5 -7.15 -11.06 -11.92
CA GLY A 5 -6.48 -12.34 -12.23
C GLY A 5 -7.18 -13.62 -11.75
N LYS A 6 -8.24 -13.50 -10.94
CA LYS A 6 -8.93 -14.63 -10.31
C LYS A 6 -10.43 -14.38 -10.15
N GLN A 7 -11.26 -15.38 -10.42
CA GLN A 7 -12.71 -15.27 -10.27
C GLN A 7 -13.11 -15.26 -8.78
N PHE A 8 -14.22 -14.60 -8.44
CA PHE A 8 -14.65 -14.52 -7.04
C PHE A 8 -15.11 -15.89 -6.51
N GLN A 9 -15.67 -16.73 -7.37
CA GLN A 9 -16.08 -18.09 -7.04
C GLN A 9 -14.89 -18.92 -6.56
N GLU A 10 -13.72 -18.77 -7.21
CA GLU A 10 -12.49 -19.44 -6.78
C GLU A 10 -12.02 -18.96 -5.41
N LYS A 11 -12.15 -17.65 -5.12
CA LYS A 11 -11.81 -17.07 -3.82
C LYS A 11 -12.74 -17.56 -2.71
N ILE A 12 -14.05 -17.66 -2.97
CA ILE A 12 -15.03 -18.24 -2.04
C ILE A 12 -14.72 -19.72 -1.79
N GLU A 13 -14.36 -20.48 -2.81
CA GLU A 13 -14.01 -21.89 -2.67
C GLU A 13 -12.74 -22.10 -1.83
N GLU A 14 -11.74 -21.23 -1.96
CA GLU A 14 -10.55 -21.24 -1.09
C GLU A 14 -10.90 -20.92 0.36
N LEU A 15 -11.77 -19.93 0.58
CA LEU A 15 -12.27 -19.62 1.92
C LEU A 15 -13.04 -20.81 2.53
N ARG A 16 -13.85 -21.52 1.74
CA ARG A 16 -14.56 -22.73 2.18
C ARG A 16 -13.60 -23.86 2.59
N LYS A 17 -12.47 -24.01 1.89
CA LYS A 17 -11.42 -24.96 2.31
C LYS A 17 -10.82 -24.59 3.66
N GLU A 18 -10.67 -23.30 3.97
CA GLU A 18 -10.25 -22.85 5.30
C GLU A 18 -11.32 -23.11 6.38
N LEU A 19 -12.60 -22.97 6.04
CA LEU A 19 -13.70 -23.35 6.94
C LEU A 19 -13.67 -24.85 7.26
N ASP A 20 -13.50 -25.71 6.26
CA ASP A 20 -13.46 -27.16 6.43
C ASP A 20 -12.29 -27.62 7.31
N LYS A 21 -11.09 -27.07 7.08
CA LYS A 21 -9.90 -27.32 7.93
C LYS A 21 -10.16 -27.00 9.40
N ARG A 22 -10.92 -25.93 9.67
CA ARG A 22 -11.27 -25.47 11.02
C ARG A 22 -12.58 -26.07 11.54
N LYS A 23 -13.30 -26.85 10.73
CA LYS A 23 -14.64 -27.39 11.01
C LYS A 23 -15.63 -26.29 11.43
N ALA A 24 -15.51 -25.12 10.82
CA ALA A 24 -16.30 -23.95 11.15
C ALA A 24 -17.66 -23.93 10.43
N ALA A 25 -18.67 -23.36 11.07
CA ALA A 25 -20.02 -23.23 10.53
C ALA A 25 -20.11 -22.14 9.45
N ALA A 26 -19.42 -21.02 9.65
CA ALA A 26 -19.32 -19.93 8.68
C ALA A 26 -18.13 -19.01 9.01
N PHE A 27 -17.74 -18.16 8.06
CA PHE A 27 -16.93 -16.97 8.30
C PHE A 27 -17.76 -15.72 8.04
N VAL A 28 -17.84 -14.83 9.02
CA VAL A 28 -18.49 -13.52 8.88
C VAL A 28 -17.44 -12.47 8.56
N VAL A 29 -17.54 -11.91 7.37
CA VAL A 29 -16.63 -10.89 6.84
C VAL A 29 -17.19 -9.51 7.15
N SER A 30 -16.40 -8.69 7.84
CA SER A 30 -16.75 -7.31 8.22
C SER A 30 -15.78 -6.26 7.70
N MET A 31 -14.62 -6.68 7.18
CA MET A 31 -13.62 -5.78 6.60
C MET A 31 -14.00 -5.46 5.15
N LEU A 32 -14.18 -4.18 4.82
CA LEU A 32 -14.72 -3.79 3.52
C LEU A 32 -13.77 -4.11 2.35
N ASP A 33 -12.46 -4.01 2.57
CA ASP A 33 -11.43 -4.39 1.61
C ASP A 33 -11.41 -5.91 1.34
N GLU A 34 -11.67 -6.72 2.37
CA GLU A 34 -11.83 -8.17 2.22
C GLU A 34 -13.08 -8.51 1.40
N ILE A 35 -14.20 -7.82 1.63
CA ILE A 35 -15.44 -8.04 0.85
C ILE A 35 -15.24 -7.60 -0.61
N ALA A 36 -14.68 -6.41 -0.83
CA ALA A 36 -14.35 -5.90 -2.16
C ALA A 36 -13.41 -6.86 -2.92
N TRP A 37 -12.37 -7.38 -2.26
CA TRP A 37 -11.48 -8.38 -2.86
C TRP A 37 -12.17 -9.71 -3.12
N LEU A 38 -12.94 -10.22 -2.15
CA LEU A 38 -13.58 -11.54 -2.22
C LEU A 38 -14.53 -11.60 -3.42
N PHE A 39 -15.37 -10.58 -3.61
CA PHE A 39 -16.38 -10.52 -4.67
C PHE A 39 -15.90 -9.87 -5.97
N ASN A 40 -14.66 -9.38 -6.05
CA ASN A 40 -14.17 -8.55 -7.17
C ASN A 40 -15.07 -7.33 -7.46
N LEU A 41 -15.52 -6.66 -6.40
CA LEU A 41 -16.32 -5.43 -6.49
C LEU A 41 -15.54 -4.26 -5.91
N ARG A 42 -15.89 -3.05 -6.34
CA ARG A 42 -15.34 -1.79 -5.82
C ARG A 42 -16.47 -0.80 -5.62
N GLY A 43 -16.27 0.15 -4.73
CA GLY A 43 -17.21 1.22 -4.44
C GLY A 43 -16.48 2.52 -4.13
N ASN A 44 -17.20 3.51 -3.65
CA ASN A 44 -16.68 4.84 -3.32
C ASN A 44 -17.32 5.40 -2.05
N ASP A 45 -17.74 4.54 -1.12
CA ASP A 45 -18.40 4.97 0.12
C ASP A 45 -17.42 5.65 1.10
N ILE A 46 -16.13 5.37 0.97
CA ILE A 46 -15.06 5.94 1.79
C ILE A 46 -14.08 6.68 0.88
N PRO A 47 -13.77 7.97 1.15
CA PRO A 47 -12.76 8.69 0.40
C PRO A 47 -11.45 7.90 0.31
N TYR A 48 -10.86 7.91 -0.89
CA TYR A 48 -9.57 7.29 -1.23
C TYR A 48 -9.48 5.77 -1.17
N ASN A 49 -10.52 5.10 -0.67
CA ASN A 49 -10.56 3.66 -0.49
C ASN A 49 -11.71 3.11 -1.34
N PRO A 50 -11.43 2.34 -2.41
CA PRO A 50 -12.43 1.90 -3.37
C PRO A 50 -13.30 0.74 -2.84
N VAL A 51 -13.92 0.95 -1.68
CA VAL A 51 -14.72 -0.01 -0.91
C VAL A 51 -16.15 0.51 -0.72
N PHE A 52 -17.04 -0.38 -0.27
CA PHE A 52 -18.46 -0.09 -0.06
C PHE A 52 -18.95 -0.73 1.23
N PHE A 53 -19.83 -0.04 1.96
CA PHE A 53 -20.40 -0.54 3.21
C PHE A 53 -21.15 -1.84 2.95
N SER A 54 -20.65 -2.92 3.56
CA SER A 54 -21.18 -4.26 3.37
C SER A 54 -20.77 -5.21 4.49
N TYR A 55 -21.49 -6.31 4.61
CA TYR A 55 -21.07 -7.52 5.32
C TYR A 55 -21.18 -8.72 4.39
N ALA A 56 -20.46 -9.80 4.70
CA ALA A 56 -20.71 -11.07 4.03
C ALA A 56 -20.71 -12.24 5.02
N VAL A 57 -21.52 -13.25 4.74
CA VAL A 57 -21.53 -14.51 5.49
C VAL A 57 -21.27 -15.63 4.49
N ILE A 58 -20.16 -16.35 4.70
CA ILE A 58 -19.76 -17.47 3.86
C ILE A 58 -19.88 -18.75 4.66
N THR A 59 -20.77 -19.64 4.24
CA THR A 59 -20.94 -20.98 4.81
C THR A 59 -20.30 -22.03 3.89
N PRO A 60 -20.21 -23.31 4.31
CA PRO A 60 -19.72 -24.37 3.45
C PRO A 60 -20.46 -24.50 2.10
N THR A 61 -21.72 -24.06 2.02
CA THR A 61 -22.57 -24.26 0.84
C THR A 61 -23.13 -22.96 0.25
N GLU A 62 -23.30 -21.92 1.05
CA GLU A 62 -23.95 -20.67 0.67
C GLU A 62 -23.02 -19.47 0.85
N ALA A 63 -23.35 -18.38 0.18
CA ALA A 63 -22.67 -17.10 0.33
C ALA A 63 -23.71 -15.99 0.24
N THR A 64 -23.68 -15.10 1.23
CA THR A 64 -24.63 -13.99 1.36
C THR A 64 -23.87 -12.67 1.46
N LEU A 65 -24.25 -11.69 0.65
CA LEU A 65 -23.73 -10.33 0.68
C LEU A 65 -24.82 -9.38 1.19
N TYR A 66 -24.51 -8.68 2.27
CA TYR A 66 -25.35 -7.67 2.89
C TYR A 66 -24.90 -6.30 2.42
N VAL A 67 -25.71 -5.64 1.60
CA VAL A 67 -25.36 -4.37 0.95
C VAL A 67 -26.64 -3.59 0.63
N ASP A 68 -26.53 -2.28 0.49
CA ASP A 68 -27.59 -1.47 -0.10
C ASP A 68 -27.70 -1.79 -1.60
N GLU A 69 -28.72 -2.58 -1.97
CA GLU A 69 -28.92 -3.03 -3.35
C GLU A 69 -29.16 -1.87 -4.35
N SER A 70 -29.56 -0.68 -3.85
CA SER A 70 -29.72 0.50 -4.70
C SER A 70 -28.38 1.05 -5.23
N LYS A 71 -27.27 0.71 -4.57
CA LYS A 71 -25.91 1.07 -4.99
C LYS A 71 -25.31 0.09 -6.01
N LEU A 72 -25.98 -1.04 -6.28
CA LEU A 72 -25.48 -2.03 -7.22
C LEU A 72 -25.97 -1.75 -8.64
N GLU A 73 -25.03 -1.53 -9.54
CA GLU A 73 -25.29 -1.47 -10.98
C GLU A 73 -25.73 -2.85 -11.54
N ASN A 74 -26.41 -2.85 -12.69
CA ASN A 74 -26.96 -4.09 -13.29
C ASN A 74 -25.87 -5.12 -13.65
N ASN A 75 -24.70 -4.67 -14.11
CA ASN A 75 -23.53 -5.51 -14.36
C ASN A 75 -22.99 -6.16 -13.06
N ALA A 76 -22.95 -5.43 -11.95
CA ALA A 76 -22.56 -5.95 -10.64
C ALA A 76 -23.56 -7.00 -10.13
N LYS A 77 -24.87 -6.77 -10.30
CA LYS A 77 -25.89 -7.78 -9.97
C LYS A 77 -25.75 -9.04 -10.81
N ALA A 78 -25.50 -8.90 -12.11
CA ALA A 78 -25.28 -10.04 -13.00
C ALA A 78 -23.99 -10.81 -12.65
N HIS A 79 -22.93 -10.10 -12.27
CA HIS A 79 -21.67 -10.70 -11.81
C HIS A 79 -21.87 -11.54 -10.53
N LEU A 80 -22.71 -11.09 -9.61
CA LEU A 80 -23.03 -11.78 -8.34
C LEU A 80 -24.02 -12.96 -8.49
N SER A 81 -24.20 -13.51 -9.69
CA SER A 81 -25.05 -14.69 -9.89
C SER A 81 -24.66 -15.84 -8.94
N GLY A 82 -25.65 -16.37 -8.21
CA GLY A 82 -25.45 -17.41 -7.19
C GLY A 82 -25.12 -16.90 -5.78
N ILE A 83 -24.99 -15.59 -5.58
CA ILE A 83 -24.84 -14.96 -4.26
C ILE A 83 -26.21 -14.45 -3.79
N SER A 84 -26.55 -14.74 -2.53
CA SER A 84 -27.75 -14.20 -1.91
C SER A 84 -27.53 -12.74 -1.53
N LEU A 85 -28.36 -11.83 -2.03
CA LEU A 85 -28.33 -10.41 -1.69
C LEU A 85 -29.32 -10.11 -0.59
N ARG A 86 -28.86 -9.39 0.44
CA ARG A 86 -29.65 -8.99 1.60
C ARG A 86 -29.43 -7.50 1.90
N PRO A 87 -30.43 -6.77 2.45
CA PRO A 87 -30.23 -5.40 2.90
C PRO A 87 -29.13 -5.31 3.96
N TYR A 88 -28.30 -4.26 3.91
CA TYR A 88 -27.18 -4.04 4.84
C TYR A 88 -27.56 -4.25 6.32
N ASP A 89 -28.67 -3.66 6.75
CA ASP A 89 -29.12 -3.69 8.16
C ASP A 89 -29.63 -5.06 8.64
N SER A 90 -29.86 -6.01 7.72
CA SER A 90 -30.39 -7.33 8.06
C SER A 90 -29.34 -8.32 8.58
N ILE A 91 -28.05 -7.95 8.56
CA ILE A 91 -26.94 -8.80 9.02
C ILE A 91 -27.18 -9.32 10.44
N PHE A 92 -27.54 -8.45 11.39
CA PHE A 92 -27.65 -8.83 12.80
C PHE A 92 -28.81 -9.79 13.08
N SER A 93 -29.97 -9.57 12.43
CA SER A 93 -31.11 -10.49 12.56
C SER A 93 -30.80 -11.87 11.98
N ASP A 94 -30.08 -11.90 10.85
CA ASP A 94 -29.78 -13.13 10.14
C ASP A 94 -28.74 -13.97 10.87
N ILE A 95 -27.65 -13.36 11.33
CA ILE A 95 -26.62 -14.10 12.07
C ILE A 95 -27.12 -14.58 13.44
N THR A 96 -28.04 -13.84 14.07
CA THR A 96 -28.72 -14.28 15.31
C THR A 96 -29.58 -15.52 15.03
N THR A 97 -30.30 -15.52 13.91
CA THR A 97 -31.11 -16.68 13.47
C THR A 97 -30.21 -17.87 13.15
N LEU A 98 -29.13 -17.64 12.38
CA LEU A 98 -28.15 -18.65 12.00
C LEU A 98 -27.48 -19.29 13.23
N ALA A 99 -27.12 -18.48 14.23
CA ALA A 99 -26.54 -18.97 15.47
C ALA A 99 -27.53 -19.76 16.34
N SER A 100 -28.84 -19.51 16.18
CA SER A 100 -29.90 -20.21 16.92
C SER A 100 -30.32 -21.53 16.25
N SER A 101 -30.15 -21.64 14.93
CA SER A 101 -30.37 -22.86 14.17
C SER A 101 -29.20 -23.86 14.35
N GLU A 102 -29.01 -24.41 15.55
CA GLU A 102 -28.19 -25.62 15.68
C GLU A 102 -28.95 -26.79 15.00
N PRO A 103 -28.28 -27.65 14.22
CA PRO A 103 -28.92 -28.87 13.74
C PRO A 103 -29.26 -29.73 14.97
N THR A 104 -30.55 -29.90 15.26
CA THR A 104 -31.05 -30.89 16.22
C THR A 104 -30.61 -32.28 15.74
N THR A 105 -29.46 -32.76 16.22
CA THR A 105 -29.05 -34.15 16.04
C THR A 105 -29.87 -35.00 17.02
N ASN A 106 -31.05 -35.41 16.58
CA ASN A 106 -31.74 -36.55 17.15
C ASN A 106 -30.86 -37.80 16.94
N GLY A 107 -29.97 -38.11 17.90
CA GLY A 107 -29.26 -39.38 17.94
C GLY A 107 -27.76 -39.30 18.23
N THR A 108 -27.40 -39.60 19.48
CA THR A 108 -26.26 -40.43 19.92
C THR A 108 -24.83 -40.18 19.40
N SER A 109 -24.53 -39.05 18.74
CA SER A 109 -23.13 -38.66 18.50
C SER A 109 -22.88 -37.25 19.02
N LYS A 110 -21.88 -37.10 19.90
CA LYS A 110 -21.28 -35.81 20.25
C LYS A 110 -20.56 -35.26 19.01
N ALA A 111 -21.30 -34.82 18.00
CA ALA A 111 -20.72 -33.98 16.96
C ALA A 111 -20.25 -32.69 17.66
N ALA A 112 -18.96 -32.36 17.54
CA ALA A 112 -18.42 -31.15 18.12
C ALA A 112 -19.23 -29.95 17.60
N LYS A 113 -19.69 -29.08 18.51
CA LYS A 113 -20.39 -27.85 18.12
C LYS A 113 -19.49 -27.05 17.19
N GLN A 114 -19.93 -26.84 15.95
CA GLN A 114 -19.20 -25.99 15.02
C GLN A 114 -19.33 -24.54 15.47
N LYS A 115 -18.19 -23.85 15.52
CA LYS A 115 -18.14 -22.42 15.83
C LYS A 115 -18.19 -21.56 14.57
N PHE A 116 -18.61 -20.32 14.74
CA PHE A 116 -18.50 -19.27 13.73
C PHE A 116 -17.14 -18.61 13.83
N LEU A 117 -16.55 -18.28 12.69
CA LEU A 117 -15.30 -17.55 12.62
C LEU A 117 -15.57 -16.08 12.33
N VAL A 118 -14.88 -15.20 13.05
CA VAL A 118 -14.83 -13.77 12.77
C VAL A 118 -13.38 -13.29 12.77
N SER A 119 -13.09 -12.21 12.05
CA SER A 119 -11.76 -11.58 12.12
C SER A 119 -11.49 -11.04 13.54
N THR A 120 -10.24 -11.02 14.00
CA THR A 120 -9.82 -10.31 15.23
C THR A 120 -10.06 -8.79 15.19
N ARG A 121 -10.50 -8.26 14.04
CA ARG A 121 -10.95 -6.87 13.86
C ARG A 121 -12.47 -6.72 13.76
N ALA A 122 -13.22 -7.80 13.92
CA ALA A 122 -14.68 -7.75 13.89
C ALA A 122 -15.21 -6.92 15.07
N SER A 123 -16.36 -6.27 14.89
CA SER A 123 -16.99 -5.53 15.97
C SER A 123 -17.51 -6.50 17.04
N TRP A 124 -17.47 -6.07 18.30
CA TRP A 124 -18.00 -6.86 19.41
C TRP A 124 -19.49 -7.22 19.21
N ALA A 125 -20.27 -6.33 18.57
CA ALA A 125 -21.67 -6.57 18.25
C ALA A 125 -21.88 -7.80 17.33
N LEU A 126 -21.01 -8.01 16.32
CA LEU A 126 -21.10 -9.21 15.46
C LEU A 126 -20.86 -10.49 16.27
N SER A 127 -19.82 -10.49 17.11
CA SER A 127 -19.51 -11.63 17.98
C SER A 127 -20.68 -11.95 18.92
N GLN A 128 -21.25 -10.92 19.56
CA GLN A 128 -22.37 -11.10 20.48
C GLN A 128 -23.64 -11.62 19.78
N SER A 129 -23.97 -11.11 18.58
CA SER A 129 -25.12 -11.60 17.80
C SER A 129 -24.95 -13.05 17.33
N LEU A 130 -23.72 -13.56 17.22
CA LEU A 130 -23.44 -14.97 16.92
C LEU A 130 -23.47 -15.88 18.17
N GLY A 131 -23.76 -15.34 19.34
CA GLY A 131 -23.80 -16.08 20.60
C GLY A 131 -22.54 -15.96 21.46
N GLY A 132 -21.65 -15.02 21.16
CA GLY A 132 -20.47 -14.68 21.98
C GLY A 132 -19.40 -15.78 22.00
N GLU A 133 -18.53 -15.72 23.01
CA GLU A 133 -17.33 -16.56 23.15
C GLU A 133 -17.60 -18.08 23.08
N ASP A 134 -18.82 -18.50 23.47
CA ASP A 134 -19.24 -19.91 23.42
C ASP A 134 -19.40 -20.43 21.98
N LYS A 135 -19.75 -19.55 21.03
CA LYS A 135 -20.08 -19.91 19.64
C LYS A 135 -19.13 -19.31 18.61
N VAL A 136 -18.31 -18.34 18.99
CA VAL A 136 -17.41 -17.61 18.09
C VAL A 136 -15.96 -17.95 18.41
N ASP A 137 -15.15 -18.13 17.36
CA ASP A 137 -13.69 -18.05 17.46
C ASP A 137 -13.20 -16.83 16.65
N GLU A 138 -12.43 -15.97 17.31
CA GLU A 138 -11.75 -14.86 16.65
C GLU A 138 -10.45 -15.36 16.01
N VAL A 139 -10.27 -15.07 14.72
CA VAL A 139 -9.14 -15.56 13.93
C VAL A 139 -8.53 -14.44 13.11
N ARG A 140 -7.25 -14.55 12.76
CA ARG A 140 -6.69 -13.75 11.66
C ARG A 140 -7.43 -14.12 10.38
N SER A 141 -7.87 -13.12 9.61
CA SER A 141 -8.71 -13.36 8.45
C SER A 141 -7.97 -14.19 7.38
N PRO A 142 -8.51 -15.34 6.94
CA PRO A 142 -7.98 -16.07 5.80
C PRO A 142 -8.07 -15.27 4.50
N ILE A 143 -9.02 -14.33 4.38
CA ILE A 143 -9.11 -13.43 3.23
C ILE A 143 -7.97 -12.40 3.28
N GLY A 144 -7.69 -11.86 4.46
CA GLY A 144 -6.54 -10.97 4.69
C GLY A 144 -5.21 -11.63 4.32
N ASP A 145 -5.00 -12.87 4.77
CA ASP A 145 -3.79 -13.65 4.41
C ASP A 145 -3.72 -13.92 2.89
N ALA A 146 -4.86 -14.24 2.25
CA ALA A 146 -4.91 -14.53 0.82
C ALA A 146 -4.62 -13.30 -0.06
N LYS A 147 -5.27 -12.16 0.23
CA LYS A 147 -5.11 -10.93 -0.59
C LYS A 147 -3.77 -10.23 -0.40
N ALA A 148 -3.07 -10.50 0.70
CA ALA A 148 -1.71 -10.01 0.90
C ALA A 148 -0.72 -10.60 -0.11
N VAL A 149 -1.02 -11.76 -0.71
CA VAL A 149 -0.21 -12.42 -1.74
C VAL A 149 -0.85 -12.23 -3.11
N LYS A 150 -0.34 -11.25 -3.86
CA LYS A 150 -0.86 -10.88 -5.18
C LYS A 150 -0.52 -11.96 -6.20
N ASN A 151 -1.45 -12.24 -7.09
CA ASN A 151 -1.22 -13.11 -8.25
C ASN A 151 -0.47 -12.37 -9.37
N SER A 152 -0.05 -13.09 -10.42
CA SER A 152 0.74 -12.50 -11.51
C SER A 152 0.04 -11.35 -12.24
N THR A 153 -1.29 -11.39 -12.38
CA THR A 153 -2.06 -10.30 -12.99
C THR A 153 -2.06 -9.05 -12.11
N GLU A 154 -2.28 -9.21 -10.80
CA GLU A 154 -2.22 -8.11 -9.84
C GLU A 154 -0.81 -7.49 -9.79
N LEU A 155 0.24 -8.32 -9.76
CA LEU A 155 1.63 -7.84 -9.77
C LEU A 155 1.98 -7.08 -11.07
N GLU A 156 1.49 -7.54 -12.21
CA GLU A 156 1.68 -6.83 -13.48
C GLU A 156 0.91 -5.51 -13.51
N GLY A 157 -0.28 -5.48 -12.91
CA GLY A 157 -1.03 -4.25 -12.68
C GLY A 157 -0.24 -3.24 -11.85
N MET A 158 0.37 -3.69 -10.74
CA MET A 158 1.23 -2.86 -9.90
C MET A 158 2.43 -2.29 -10.67
N ARG A 159 3.11 -3.09 -11.50
CA ARG A 159 4.21 -2.59 -12.35
C ARG A 159 3.74 -1.48 -13.30
N LYS A 160 2.64 -1.73 -14.01
CA LYS A 160 2.10 -0.76 -14.98
C LYS A 160 1.63 0.50 -14.28
N CYS A 161 0.99 0.39 -13.12
CA CYS A 161 0.45 1.55 -12.46
C CYS A 161 1.52 2.50 -11.94
N HIS A 162 2.61 1.96 -11.39
CA HIS A 162 3.71 2.78 -10.91
C HIS A 162 4.53 3.41 -12.04
N ILE A 163 4.51 2.87 -13.27
CA ILE A 163 5.11 3.55 -14.43
C ILE A 163 4.33 4.82 -14.77
N ARG A 164 2.99 4.75 -14.90
CA ARG A 164 2.22 5.97 -15.24
C ARG A 164 2.15 6.95 -14.07
N ASP A 165 2.10 6.46 -12.83
CA ASP A 165 2.17 7.34 -11.65
C ASP A 165 3.54 8.00 -11.52
N GLY A 166 4.61 7.27 -11.85
CA GLY A 166 5.96 7.82 -11.95
C GLY A 166 6.04 8.96 -12.97
N ALA A 167 5.44 8.75 -14.16
CA ALA A 167 5.34 9.80 -15.18
C ALA A 167 4.55 11.03 -14.68
N ALA A 168 3.45 10.83 -13.96
CA ALA A 168 2.66 11.92 -13.37
C ALA A 168 3.48 12.74 -12.35
N LEU A 169 4.22 12.07 -11.47
CA LEU A 169 5.07 12.71 -10.48
C LEU A 169 6.25 13.47 -11.13
N ILE A 170 6.84 12.92 -12.19
CA ILE A 170 7.90 13.59 -12.95
C ILE A 170 7.35 14.85 -13.65
N GLU A 171 6.19 14.79 -14.32
CA GLU A 171 5.53 15.97 -14.90
C GLU A 171 5.27 17.03 -13.82
N TYR A 172 4.77 16.58 -12.67
CA TYR A 172 4.48 17.44 -11.54
C TYR A 172 5.72 18.14 -10.98
N PHE A 173 6.80 17.42 -10.71
CA PHE A 173 8.01 18.03 -10.14
C PHE A 173 8.71 18.95 -11.13
N ALA A 174 8.72 18.61 -12.43
CA ALA A 174 9.22 19.49 -13.48
C ALA A 174 8.40 20.77 -13.58
N TRP A 175 7.07 20.66 -13.53
CA TRP A 175 6.16 21.80 -13.49
C TRP A 175 6.39 22.67 -12.24
N LEU A 176 6.44 22.05 -11.05
CA LEU A 176 6.55 22.75 -9.78
C LEU A 176 7.86 23.54 -9.70
N GLU A 177 8.99 22.91 -10.07
CA GLU A 177 10.28 23.60 -10.13
C GLU A 177 10.24 24.80 -11.10
N ASN A 178 9.64 24.62 -12.28
CA ASN A 178 9.54 25.70 -13.26
C ASN A 178 8.67 26.87 -12.77
N GLU A 179 7.53 26.60 -12.13
CA GLU A 179 6.68 27.64 -11.57
C GLU A 179 7.40 28.40 -10.45
N LEU A 180 8.01 27.69 -9.50
CA LEU A 180 8.65 28.30 -8.34
C LEU A 180 9.96 29.04 -8.70
N VAL A 181 10.83 28.40 -9.48
CA VAL A 181 12.20 28.89 -9.72
C VAL A 181 12.29 29.79 -10.95
N HIS A 182 11.64 29.42 -12.05
CA HIS A 182 11.80 30.15 -13.33
C HIS A 182 10.75 31.24 -13.52
N LYS A 183 9.52 31.01 -13.04
CA LYS A 183 8.44 32.01 -13.13
C LYS A 183 8.25 32.84 -11.87
N GLY A 184 8.80 32.39 -10.73
CA GLY A 184 8.62 33.07 -9.45
C GLY A 184 7.18 33.06 -8.95
N ALA A 185 6.40 32.04 -9.32
CA ALA A 185 5.03 31.87 -8.87
C ALA A 185 4.99 31.64 -7.36
N LYS A 186 3.97 32.20 -6.70
CA LYS A 186 3.68 31.94 -5.29
C LYS A 186 2.57 30.92 -5.19
N LEU A 187 2.95 29.67 -4.96
CA LEU A 187 2.05 28.55 -4.79
C LEU A 187 2.04 28.13 -3.32
N ASP A 188 0.87 27.87 -2.76
CA ASP A 188 0.77 27.19 -1.47
C ASP A 188 0.78 25.66 -1.63
N GLU A 189 0.94 24.96 -0.50
CA GLU A 189 0.98 23.49 -0.45
C GLU A 189 -0.31 22.84 -0.96
N VAL A 190 -1.47 23.48 -0.79
CA VAL A 190 -2.75 22.95 -1.30
C VAL A 190 -2.80 23.05 -2.82
N GLN A 191 -2.45 24.20 -3.39
CA GLN A 191 -2.41 24.43 -4.83
C GLN A 191 -1.46 23.45 -5.54
N ALA A 192 -0.35 23.14 -4.89
CA ALA A 192 0.60 22.13 -5.33
C ALA A 192 0.00 20.71 -5.31
N ALA A 193 -0.66 20.31 -4.21
CA ALA A 193 -1.36 19.04 -4.11
C ALA A 193 -2.49 18.90 -5.16
N ASP A 194 -3.34 19.91 -5.30
CA ASP A 194 -4.43 19.95 -6.28
C ASP A 194 -3.90 19.81 -7.72
N ARG A 195 -2.74 20.42 -7.99
CA ARG A 195 -2.11 20.30 -9.30
C ARG A 195 -1.64 18.88 -9.58
N LEU A 196 -1.06 18.21 -8.60
CA LEU A 196 -0.63 16.81 -8.76
C LEU A 196 -1.83 15.89 -9.03
N GLU A 197 -2.94 16.05 -8.31
CA GLU A 197 -4.17 15.31 -8.60
C GLU A 197 -4.67 15.57 -10.03
N ALA A 198 -4.69 16.83 -10.47
CA ALA A 198 -5.10 17.19 -11.83
C ALA A 198 -4.19 16.57 -12.91
N ILE A 199 -2.89 16.40 -12.63
CA ILE A 199 -1.95 15.71 -13.54
C ILE A 199 -2.26 14.21 -13.56
N ARG A 200 -2.38 13.56 -12.40
CA ARG A 200 -2.74 12.13 -12.28
C ARG A 200 -4.07 11.82 -12.98
N GLY A 201 -5.05 12.71 -12.89
CA GLY A 201 -6.35 12.60 -13.54
C GLY A 201 -6.33 12.50 -15.06
N LYS A 202 -5.20 12.82 -15.72
CA LYS A 202 -5.03 12.66 -17.17
C LYS A 202 -4.60 11.25 -17.57
N HIS A 203 -4.05 10.46 -16.64
CA HIS A 203 -3.52 9.13 -16.94
C HIS A 203 -4.63 8.09 -17.02
N GLU A 204 -4.44 7.12 -17.92
CA GLU A 204 -5.37 6.00 -18.07
C GLU A 204 -5.58 5.24 -16.75
N LYS A 205 -6.81 4.76 -16.56
CA LYS A 205 -7.25 3.96 -15.40
C LYS A 205 -7.20 4.67 -14.05
N PHE A 206 -6.89 5.97 -13.99
CA PHE A 206 -6.97 6.73 -12.74
C PHE A 206 -8.39 6.66 -12.15
N ALA A 207 -8.47 6.40 -10.85
CA ALA A 207 -9.71 6.17 -10.11
C ALA A 207 -9.79 7.01 -8.82
N GLY A 208 -9.02 8.10 -8.74
CA GLY A 208 -8.92 8.98 -7.58
C GLY A 208 -7.60 8.81 -6.82
N LEU A 209 -7.38 9.64 -5.81
CA LEU A 209 -6.22 9.52 -4.91
C LEU A 209 -6.36 8.29 -3.99
N SER A 210 -5.24 7.72 -3.55
CA SER A 210 -5.22 6.63 -2.56
C SER A 210 -5.17 7.12 -1.11
N PHE A 211 -4.86 8.40 -0.90
CA PHE A 211 -4.98 9.16 0.36
C PHE A 211 -4.85 10.67 0.07
N ASP A 212 -5.10 11.52 1.07
CA ASP A 212 -4.85 12.96 0.97
C ASP A 212 -3.36 13.23 0.72
N THR A 213 -3.02 13.98 -0.32
CA THR A 213 -1.63 14.31 -0.63
C THR A 213 -1.01 15.16 0.49
N ILE A 214 0.12 14.70 1.03
CA ILE A 214 0.98 15.48 1.93
C ILE A 214 1.92 16.30 1.06
N SER A 215 1.58 17.57 0.84
CA SER A 215 2.47 18.57 0.25
C SER A 215 2.99 19.46 1.35
N SER A 216 4.30 19.52 1.55
CA SER A 216 4.88 20.21 2.71
C SER A 216 6.21 20.89 2.40
N THR A 217 6.41 22.11 2.89
CA THR A 217 7.66 22.87 2.76
C THR A 217 8.30 23.18 4.12
N GLY A 218 9.63 23.06 4.21
CA GLY A 218 10.41 23.40 5.39
C GLY A 218 9.90 22.70 6.66
N PRO A 219 9.57 23.44 7.74
CA PRO A 219 9.14 22.84 9.01
C PRO A 219 7.90 21.96 8.92
N ASN A 220 7.02 22.20 7.94
CA ASN A 220 5.83 21.36 7.74
C ASN A 220 6.23 19.93 7.33
N ALA A 221 7.36 19.75 6.65
CA ALA A 221 7.86 18.44 6.27
C ALA A 221 8.32 17.59 7.48
N ALA A 222 8.59 18.23 8.63
CA ALA A 222 8.90 17.51 9.88
C ALA A 222 7.65 16.88 10.53
N VAL A 223 6.44 17.24 10.09
CA VAL A 223 5.20 16.68 10.62
C VAL A 223 4.78 15.48 9.77
N ILE A 224 4.98 14.27 10.31
CA ILE A 224 4.84 12.99 9.58
C ILE A 224 3.50 12.88 8.82
N HIS A 225 2.38 13.19 9.47
CA HIS A 225 1.03 13.19 8.89
C HIS A 225 0.51 14.62 8.65
N TYR A 226 1.38 15.51 8.16
CA TYR A 226 0.96 16.86 7.78
C TYR A 226 -0.16 16.80 6.75
N LYS A 227 -1.17 17.65 6.92
CA LYS A 227 -2.26 17.80 5.96
C LYS A 227 -2.45 19.29 5.69
N PRO A 228 -2.04 19.81 4.52
CA PRO A 228 -2.29 21.20 4.20
C PRO A 228 -3.79 21.43 4.01
N GLU A 229 -4.31 22.51 4.58
CA GLU A 229 -5.71 22.91 4.41
C GLU A 229 -5.80 24.32 3.80
N PRO A 230 -6.81 24.63 2.97
CA PRO A 230 -7.00 25.97 2.43
C PRO A 230 -7.06 27.02 3.56
N GLY A 231 -6.18 28.01 3.51
CA GLY A 231 -6.06 29.05 4.53
C GLY A 231 -5.27 28.66 5.79
N ASN A 232 -4.82 27.40 5.90
CA ASN A 232 -3.95 26.89 6.95
C ASN A 232 -2.83 26.02 6.34
N CYS A 233 -2.04 26.63 5.45
CA CYS A 233 -0.90 26.03 4.78
C CYS A 233 0.17 27.08 4.48
N SER A 234 1.38 26.63 4.19
CA SER A 234 2.50 27.51 3.83
C SER A 234 2.52 27.81 2.34
N ILE A 235 3.01 29.01 1.97
CA ILE A 235 3.52 29.25 0.62
C ILE A 235 4.83 28.46 0.47
N ILE A 236 4.96 27.71 -0.63
CA ILE A 236 6.13 26.89 -0.88
C ILE A 236 7.36 27.78 -1.07
N ASP A 237 8.38 27.53 -0.26
CA ASP A 237 9.65 28.24 -0.30
C ASP A 237 10.69 27.39 -1.06
N PRO A 238 11.14 27.78 -2.26
CA PRO A 238 12.08 27.00 -3.03
C PRO A 238 13.48 26.91 -2.38
N SER A 239 13.77 27.74 -1.37
CA SER A 239 15.02 27.68 -0.60
C SER A 239 15.00 26.66 0.54
N LYS A 240 13.88 25.94 0.72
CA LYS A 240 13.72 24.90 1.75
C LYS A 240 13.42 23.55 1.11
N VAL A 241 13.55 22.51 1.93
CA VAL A 241 13.03 21.18 1.60
C VAL A 241 11.55 21.24 1.23
N TYR A 242 11.18 20.49 0.19
CA TYR A 242 9.82 20.19 -0.18
C TYR A 242 9.60 18.68 -0.15
N LEU A 243 8.70 18.20 0.72
CA LEU A 243 8.33 16.79 0.82
C LEU A 243 6.93 16.61 0.24
N CYS A 244 6.82 15.66 -0.68
CA CYS A 244 5.58 15.28 -1.33
C CYS A 244 5.35 13.77 -1.13
N ASP A 245 4.39 13.43 -0.29
CA ASP A 245 3.91 12.07 -0.11
C ASP A 245 2.49 11.95 -0.65
N SER A 246 2.32 11.07 -1.63
CA SER A 246 1.11 11.04 -2.43
C SER A 246 0.94 9.71 -3.18
N GLY A 247 -0.30 9.33 -3.42
CA GLY A 247 -0.62 8.13 -4.18
C GLY A 247 -1.95 8.21 -4.90
N ALA A 248 -2.18 7.25 -5.79
CA ALA A 248 -3.40 7.15 -6.57
C ALA A 248 -3.96 5.74 -6.61
N GLN A 249 -5.28 5.67 -6.72
CA GLN A 249 -6.00 4.48 -7.12
C GLN A 249 -6.00 4.40 -8.65
N TYR A 250 -5.68 3.22 -9.16
CA TYR A 250 -5.86 2.86 -10.55
C TYR A 250 -6.64 1.56 -10.64
N LEU A 251 -7.40 1.35 -11.71
CA LEU A 251 -8.16 0.10 -11.90
C LEU A 251 -7.28 -1.16 -11.84
N ASP A 252 -5.97 -1.01 -12.10
CA ASP A 252 -4.97 -2.07 -12.08
C ASP A 252 -3.99 -2.02 -10.89
N GLY A 253 -4.15 -1.13 -9.91
CA GLY A 253 -3.30 -1.11 -8.72
C GLY A 253 -3.46 0.13 -7.85
N THR A 254 -2.77 0.16 -6.71
CA THR A 254 -2.72 1.33 -5.81
C THR A 254 -1.27 1.79 -5.73
N THR A 255 -1.03 3.10 -5.78
CA THR A 255 0.32 3.65 -5.59
C THR A 255 0.44 4.37 -4.27
N ASP A 256 1.67 4.39 -3.76
CA ASP A 256 2.12 5.16 -2.61
C ASP A 256 3.57 5.58 -2.87
N THR A 257 3.87 6.87 -2.81
CA THR A 257 5.20 7.37 -3.17
C THR A 257 5.46 8.72 -2.53
N THR A 258 6.51 8.73 -1.70
CA THR A 258 7.12 9.93 -1.16
C THR A 258 8.42 10.29 -1.88
N ARG A 259 8.55 11.56 -2.27
CA ARG A 259 9.83 12.18 -2.63
C ARG A 259 10.06 13.44 -1.83
N THR A 260 11.30 13.60 -1.39
CA THR A 260 11.80 14.84 -0.80
C THR A 260 12.74 15.52 -1.78
N LEU A 261 12.52 16.81 -2.03
CA LEU A 261 13.19 17.62 -3.05
C LEU A 261 13.78 18.89 -2.41
N HIS A 262 14.72 19.52 -3.13
CA HIS A 262 15.19 20.86 -2.83
C HIS A 262 15.34 21.67 -4.12
N PHE A 263 14.65 22.80 -4.24
CA PHE A 263 14.65 23.60 -5.47
C PHE A 263 15.80 24.62 -5.53
N GLY A 264 16.33 25.05 -4.39
CA GLY A 264 17.51 25.91 -4.24
C GLY A 264 18.80 25.15 -3.93
N GLU A 265 19.59 25.66 -2.98
CA GLU A 265 20.80 25.04 -2.44
C GLU A 265 20.53 24.42 -1.05
N PRO A 266 20.64 23.09 -0.87
CA PRO A 266 20.40 22.47 0.41
C PRO A 266 21.56 22.67 1.40
N THR A 267 21.21 22.66 2.68
CA THR A 267 22.17 22.74 3.79
C THR A 267 22.91 21.40 4.00
N PRO A 268 24.08 21.40 4.66
CA PRO A 268 24.79 20.16 5.00
C PRO A 268 23.95 19.17 5.82
N ALA A 269 23.10 19.67 6.73
CA ALA A 269 22.23 18.83 7.55
C ALA A 269 21.12 18.14 6.73
N GLU A 270 20.52 18.85 5.76
CA GLU A 270 19.53 18.26 4.86
C GLU A 270 20.15 17.20 3.94
N ILE A 271 21.37 17.45 3.44
CA ILE A 271 22.11 16.49 2.62
C ILE A 271 22.48 15.23 3.43
N GLU A 272 22.99 15.39 4.66
CA GLU A 272 23.33 14.26 5.54
C GLU A 272 22.10 13.43 5.85
N ALA A 273 21.02 14.06 6.34
CA ALA A 273 19.78 13.38 6.66
C ALA A 273 19.18 12.65 5.44
N TYR A 274 19.11 13.32 4.28
CA TYR A 274 18.61 12.70 3.06
C TYR A 274 19.44 11.49 2.64
N THR A 275 20.76 11.62 2.69
CA THR A 275 21.66 10.54 2.29
C THR A 275 21.57 9.35 3.24
N LEU A 276 21.44 9.56 4.55
CA LEU A 276 21.23 8.48 5.52
C LEU A 276 19.89 7.76 5.32
N VAL A 277 18.82 8.51 5.06
CA VAL A 277 17.49 7.95 4.72
C VAL A 277 17.57 7.13 3.43
N LEU A 278 18.22 7.66 2.38
CA LEU A 278 18.42 6.96 1.11
C LEU A 278 19.20 5.65 1.30
N LYS A 279 20.25 5.65 2.14
CA LYS A 279 20.97 4.42 2.48
C LYS A 279 20.06 3.40 3.14
N GLY A 280 19.13 3.84 3.99
CA GLY A 280 18.09 2.99 4.56
C GLY A 280 17.22 2.31 3.50
N THR A 281 16.69 3.09 2.55
CA THR A 281 15.89 2.58 1.42
C THR A 281 16.70 1.56 0.62
N ILE A 282 17.91 1.92 0.19
CA ILE A 282 18.78 1.02 -0.59
C ILE A 282 19.11 -0.26 0.20
N GLY A 283 19.38 -0.13 1.50
CA GLY A 283 19.70 -1.24 2.38
C GLY A 283 18.59 -2.28 2.46
N LEU A 284 17.33 -1.82 2.53
CA LEU A 284 16.17 -2.70 2.53
C LEU A 284 15.91 -3.30 1.15
N GLU A 285 15.89 -2.48 0.09
CA GLU A 285 15.65 -2.95 -1.28
C GLU A 285 16.65 -3.99 -1.77
N GLN A 286 17.92 -3.86 -1.34
CA GLN A 286 18.98 -4.81 -1.70
C GLN A 286 19.01 -6.08 -0.83
N ALA A 287 18.12 -6.21 0.15
CA ALA A 287 18.11 -7.33 1.06
C ALA A 287 17.83 -8.65 0.33
N VAL A 288 18.61 -9.68 0.66
CA VAL A 288 18.39 -11.07 0.25
C VAL A 288 18.27 -11.91 1.51
N PHE A 289 17.11 -12.55 1.70
CA PHE A 289 16.75 -13.19 2.96
C PHE A 289 16.09 -14.56 2.74
N PRO A 290 16.22 -15.52 3.67
CA PRO A 290 15.58 -16.82 3.53
C PRO A 290 14.05 -16.69 3.69
N LYS A 291 13.29 -17.55 3.01
CA LYS A 291 11.83 -17.70 3.19
C LYS A 291 11.46 -17.69 4.68
N GLY A 292 10.31 -17.14 5.08
CA GLY A 292 9.92 -17.19 6.49
C GLY A 292 10.58 -16.12 7.37
N THR A 293 11.37 -15.20 6.79
CA THR A 293 11.78 -13.96 7.46
C THR A 293 10.60 -12.98 7.46
N SER A 294 10.34 -12.35 8.60
CA SER A 294 9.26 -11.37 8.75
C SER A 294 9.78 -9.94 8.57
N GLY A 295 8.89 -8.99 8.26
CA GLY A 295 9.28 -7.59 8.09
C GLY A 295 9.80 -6.95 9.39
N PHE A 296 9.41 -7.49 10.56
CA PHE A 296 10.00 -7.09 11.84
C PHE A 296 11.52 -7.31 11.87
N ALA A 297 12.02 -8.41 11.28
CA ALA A 297 13.45 -8.69 11.24
C ALA A 297 14.21 -7.87 10.19
N LEU A 298 13.51 -7.33 9.19
CA LEU A 298 14.11 -6.54 8.10
C LEU A 298 14.13 -5.03 8.38
N ASP A 299 13.26 -4.54 9.25
CA ASP A 299 13.13 -3.11 9.60
C ASP A 299 14.45 -2.45 10.01
N THR A 300 15.30 -3.17 10.76
CA THR A 300 16.62 -2.66 11.17
C THR A 300 17.55 -2.34 10.01
N LEU A 301 17.34 -2.94 8.82
CA LEU A 301 18.19 -2.70 7.65
C LEU A 301 18.05 -1.27 7.13
N ALA A 302 16.87 -0.68 7.28
CA ALA A 302 16.61 0.71 6.93
C ALA A 302 17.09 1.68 8.03
N ARG A 303 16.86 1.34 9.30
CA ARG A 303 17.18 2.22 10.45
C ARG A 303 18.67 2.35 10.77
N GLN A 304 19.45 1.29 10.54
CA GLN A 304 20.82 1.20 11.05
C GLN A 304 21.72 2.39 10.64
N TYR A 305 21.45 3.03 9.50
CA TYR A 305 22.24 4.16 9.02
C TYR A 305 21.96 5.43 9.82
N LEU A 306 20.70 5.69 10.20
CA LEU A 306 20.34 6.78 11.09
C LEU A 306 20.83 6.50 12.52
N TRP A 307 20.73 5.25 12.98
CA TRP A 307 21.19 4.85 14.32
C TRP A 307 22.68 5.09 14.56
N GLN A 308 23.52 4.97 13.53
CA GLN A 308 24.95 5.28 13.61
C GLN A 308 25.21 6.76 13.97
N TYR A 309 24.25 7.63 13.74
CA TYR A 309 24.28 9.07 14.03
C TYR A 309 23.40 9.42 15.25
N GLY A 310 22.78 8.44 15.91
CA GLY A 310 21.84 8.66 17.01
C GLY A 310 20.46 9.18 16.58
N LEU A 311 20.12 9.05 15.30
CA LEU A 311 18.87 9.53 14.70
C LEU A 311 17.84 8.38 14.59
N GLU A 312 16.55 8.70 14.51
CA GLU A 312 15.44 7.74 14.42
C GLU A 312 14.19 8.34 13.76
N TYR A 313 13.27 7.50 13.25
CA TYR A 313 11.92 7.87 12.83
C TYR A 313 10.83 7.10 13.58
N ARG A 314 9.70 7.78 13.83
CA ARG A 314 8.63 7.31 14.74
C ARG A 314 7.47 6.57 14.06
N HIS A 315 7.71 5.98 12.90
CA HIS A 315 6.77 5.14 12.17
C HIS A 315 7.42 3.83 11.71
N GLY A 316 6.62 2.92 11.13
CA GLY A 316 7.15 1.70 10.50
C GLY A 316 7.96 2.03 9.25
N THR A 317 8.84 1.12 8.82
CA THR A 317 9.57 1.27 7.56
C THR A 317 8.70 0.96 6.34
N GLY A 318 7.61 0.23 6.51
CA GLY A 318 6.65 0.03 5.44
C GLY A 318 5.41 -0.77 5.84
N HIS A 319 4.40 -0.74 4.99
CA HIS A 319 3.14 -1.45 5.11
C HIS A 319 2.79 -2.19 3.82
N GLY A 320 1.95 -3.22 3.88
CA GLY A 320 1.42 -3.81 2.65
C GLY A 320 0.56 -2.80 1.88
N VAL A 321 0.47 -2.98 0.55
CA VAL A 321 -0.34 -2.15 -0.35
C VAL A 321 -1.33 -3.04 -1.11
N GLY A 322 -2.61 -2.66 -1.10
CA GLY A 322 -3.68 -3.40 -1.79
C GLY A 322 -3.70 -3.19 -3.30
N SER A 323 -4.27 -4.12 -4.06
CA SER A 323 -4.46 -3.97 -5.51
C SER A 323 -5.80 -3.30 -5.81
N PHE A 324 -5.75 -2.01 -6.16
CA PHE A 324 -6.92 -1.12 -6.27
C PHE A 324 -7.80 -1.22 -5.02
N LEU A 325 -7.20 -1.04 -3.84
CA LEU A 325 -7.78 -1.25 -2.51
C LEU A 325 -7.09 -0.29 -1.53
N ASN A 326 -7.17 -0.55 -0.23
CA ASN A 326 -6.53 0.28 0.78
C ASN A 326 -5.02 0.40 0.50
N VAL A 327 -4.49 1.63 0.59
CA VAL A 327 -3.05 1.90 0.49
C VAL A 327 -2.29 1.27 1.65
N HIS A 328 -2.89 1.27 2.84
CA HIS A 328 -2.43 0.54 4.02
C HIS A 328 -3.14 -0.81 4.15
N GLU A 329 -2.48 -1.89 3.76
CA GLU A 329 -3.02 -3.26 3.75
C GLU A 329 -2.21 -4.20 4.66
N GLY A 330 -2.88 -4.80 5.65
CA GLY A 330 -2.31 -5.86 6.47
C GLY A 330 -2.49 -7.27 5.84
N PRO A 331 -1.98 -8.32 6.49
CA PRO A 331 -1.32 -8.31 7.81
C PRO A 331 0.19 -8.06 7.74
N ILE A 332 0.77 -8.03 6.54
CA ILE A 332 2.20 -7.82 6.34
C ILE A 332 2.60 -6.36 6.54
N GLY A 333 3.88 -6.14 6.82
CA GLY A 333 4.51 -4.84 6.92
C GLY A 333 5.94 -4.98 7.44
N ILE A 334 6.70 -3.88 7.44
CA ILE A 334 8.10 -3.81 7.85
C ILE A 334 8.17 -2.73 8.94
N GLY A 335 8.47 -3.12 10.17
CA GLY A 335 8.37 -2.21 11.29
C GLY A 335 8.63 -2.87 12.64
N THR A 336 8.69 -2.06 13.68
CA THR A 336 8.90 -2.49 15.07
C THR A 336 7.64 -2.96 15.80
N ARG A 337 6.47 -2.94 15.13
CA ARG A 337 5.21 -3.45 15.69
C ARG A 337 5.26 -4.97 15.77
N ILE A 338 4.93 -5.54 16.93
CA ILE A 338 5.00 -6.99 17.17
C ILE A 338 4.17 -7.81 16.18
N GLN A 339 3.07 -7.25 15.65
CA GLN A 339 2.23 -7.91 14.65
C GLN A 339 3.00 -8.21 13.36
N TYR A 340 4.00 -7.40 13.00
CA TYR A 340 4.86 -7.67 11.83
C TYR A 340 5.84 -8.82 12.07
N SER A 341 5.90 -9.40 13.27
CA SER A 341 6.63 -10.65 13.55
C SER A 341 5.78 -11.90 13.30
N GLU A 342 4.46 -11.76 13.23
CA GLU A 342 3.52 -12.91 13.16
C GLU A 342 3.38 -13.49 11.75
N VAL A 343 3.59 -12.67 10.71
CA VAL A 343 3.43 -13.07 9.30
C VAL A 343 4.73 -12.83 8.54
N PRO A 344 5.42 -13.91 8.12
CA PRO A 344 6.58 -13.79 7.26
C PRO A 344 6.26 -13.25 5.87
N LEU A 345 7.22 -12.55 5.28
CA LEU A 345 7.12 -12.09 3.90
C LEU A 345 7.19 -13.27 2.93
N SER A 346 6.39 -13.17 1.87
CA SER A 346 6.18 -14.20 0.86
C SER A 346 6.15 -13.59 -0.54
N VAL A 347 6.56 -14.38 -1.55
CA VAL A 347 6.51 -13.95 -2.96
C VAL A 347 5.10 -13.51 -3.33
N GLY A 348 4.99 -12.34 -3.98
CA GLY A 348 3.71 -11.71 -4.31
C GLY A 348 3.21 -10.70 -3.27
N ASN A 349 3.88 -10.56 -2.13
CA ASN A 349 3.66 -9.41 -1.26
C ASN A 349 4.10 -8.12 -1.95
N VAL A 350 3.32 -7.06 -1.77
CA VAL A 350 3.59 -5.69 -2.23
C VAL A 350 3.55 -4.77 -1.02
N ILE A 351 4.62 -4.01 -0.79
CA ILE A 351 4.90 -3.30 0.47
C ILE A 351 5.55 -1.95 0.15
N SER A 352 5.30 -0.90 0.93
CA SER A 352 6.13 0.31 0.94
C SER A 352 7.52 0.05 1.58
N ASP A 353 8.50 0.85 1.19
CA ASP A 353 9.82 1.03 1.81
C ASP A 353 10.05 2.53 1.93
N GLU A 354 9.78 3.06 3.12
CA GLU A 354 9.57 4.49 3.39
C GLU A 354 10.35 5.00 4.62
N PRO A 355 11.66 4.75 4.77
CA PRO A 355 12.42 5.34 5.87
C PRO A 355 12.35 6.88 5.82
N GLY A 356 12.52 7.50 6.97
CA GLY A 356 12.50 8.96 7.08
C GLY A 356 13.32 9.50 8.24
N TYR A 357 13.39 10.82 8.32
CA TYR A 357 13.95 11.56 9.44
C TYR A 357 13.24 12.90 9.54
N TYR A 358 12.93 13.35 10.76
CA TYR A 358 12.11 14.54 10.99
C TYR A 358 12.75 15.38 12.10
N GLU A 359 13.25 16.56 11.72
CA GLU A 359 13.83 17.55 12.63
C GLU A 359 12.75 18.58 12.98
N ASP A 360 12.19 18.47 14.19
CA ASP A 360 11.07 19.30 14.66
C ASP A 360 11.34 20.79 14.45
N GLY A 361 10.43 21.47 13.73
CA GLY A 361 10.52 22.90 13.46
C GLY A 361 11.52 23.30 12.38
N ASN A 362 12.15 22.35 11.68
CA ASN A 362 13.17 22.64 10.67
C ASN A 362 12.85 22.02 9.30
N PHE A 363 13.01 20.71 9.15
CA PHE A 363 12.73 19.98 7.91
C PHE A 363 12.44 18.50 8.20
N GLY A 364 11.87 17.81 7.22
CA GLY A 364 11.75 16.35 7.26
C GLY A 364 12.06 15.74 5.91
N ILE A 365 12.58 14.53 5.95
CA ILE A 365 12.91 13.70 4.81
C ILE A 365 12.12 12.41 4.92
N ARG A 366 11.48 12.01 3.82
CA ARG A 366 11.04 10.63 3.60
C ARG A 366 11.32 10.27 2.14
N ILE A 367 11.78 9.04 1.93
CA ILE A 367 12.00 8.46 0.60
C ILE A 367 11.23 7.17 0.59
N GLU A 368 10.25 7.08 -0.30
CA GLU A 368 9.37 5.92 -0.34
C GLU A 368 9.24 5.33 -1.73
N ASN A 369 9.43 4.02 -1.78
CA ASN A 369 9.13 3.20 -2.94
C ASN A 369 8.15 2.10 -2.55
N VAL A 370 7.36 1.63 -3.51
CA VAL A 370 6.67 0.34 -3.41
C VAL A 370 7.58 -0.73 -3.97
N ILE A 371 7.74 -1.81 -3.21
CA ILE A 371 8.55 -2.97 -3.51
C ILE A 371 7.72 -4.26 -3.45
N MET A 372 8.10 -5.23 -4.30
CA MET A 372 7.45 -6.53 -4.39
C MET A 372 8.42 -7.65 -4.01
N VAL A 373 7.97 -8.56 -3.14
CA VAL A 373 8.78 -9.73 -2.77
C VAL A 373 8.82 -10.70 -3.95
N LYS A 374 10.05 -11.04 -4.37
CA LYS A 374 10.32 -12.03 -5.41
C LYS A 374 11.28 -13.11 -4.91
N GLN A 375 11.22 -14.27 -5.54
CA GLN A 375 12.25 -15.30 -5.33
C GLN A 375 13.54 -14.90 -6.04
N VAL A 376 14.67 -15.08 -5.37
CA VAL A 376 16.00 -14.83 -5.93
C VAL A 376 16.82 -16.11 -5.94
N LYS A 377 17.72 -16.24 -6.93
CA LYS A 377 18.67 -17.34 -6.99
C LYS A 377 19.93 -16.95 -6.23
N THR A 378 20.27 -17.73 -5.21
CA THR A 378 21.52 -17.59 -4.45
C THR A 378 22.53 -18.65 -4.86
N LYS A 379 23.82 -18.40 -4.61
CA LYS A 379 24.90 -19.38 -4.87
C LYS A 379 24.71 -20.66 -4.06
N HIS A 380 24.14 -20.53 -2.87
CA HIS A 380 23.86 -21.63 -1.95
C HIS A 380 22.43 -21.53 -1.43
N ASN A 381 21.83 -22.67 -1.08
CA ASN A 381 20.48 -22.77 -0.52
C ASN A 381 20.57 -23.52 0.82
N PHE A 382 20.97 -22.84 1.90
CA PHE A 382 21.17 -23.48 3.19
C PHE A 382 19.88 -24.13 3.69
N GLY A 383 19.92 -25.45 3.96
CA GLY A 383 18.74 -26.23 4.37
C GLY A 383 17.66 -26.37 3.30
N ASP A 384 18.04 -26.34 2.01
CA ASP A 384 17.14 -26.45 0.84
C ASP A 384 16.00 -25.42 0.85
N LYS A 385 16.26 -24.27 1.48
CA LYS A 385 15.29 -23.21 1.69
C LYS A 385 15.40 -22.15 0.59
N PRO A 386 14.27 -21.75 -0.04
CA PRO A 386 14.28 -20.64 -1.00
C PRO A 386 14.69 -19.32 -0.34
N TYR A 387 15.35 -18.46 -1.13
CA TYR A 387 15.68 -17.09 -0.74
C TYR A 387 14.83 -16.10 -1.54
N TYR A 388 14.49 -15.01 -0.87
CA TYR A 388 13.69 -13.91 -1.38
C TYR A 388 14.52 -12.62 -1.40
N GLY A 389 14.04 -11.67 -2.18
CA GLY A 389 14.51 -10.29 -2.23
C GLY A 389 13.39 -9.42 -2.82
N PHE A 390 13.74 -8.20 -3.21
CA PHE A 390 12.76 -7.23 -3.67
C PHE A 390 12.93 -6.81 -5.13
N GLU A 391 11.82 -6.37 -5.72
CA GLU A 391 11.73 -5.64 -6.97
C GLU A 391 11.02 -4.32 -6.68
N HIS A 392 11.66 -3.17 -6.96
CA HIS A 392 10.97 -1.89 -6.90
C HIS A 392 10.06 -1.71 -8.11
N VAL A 393 8.94 -1.02 -7.90
CA VAL A 393 8.02 -0.64 -8.97
C VAL A 393 7.84 0.86 -9.10
N THR A 394 8.11 1.65 -8.06
CA THR A 394 8.05 3.12 -8.11
C THR A 394 9.09 3.69 -9.08
N MET A 395 8.63 4.47 -10.07
CA MET A 395 9.46 5.01 -11.16
C MET A 395 9.64 6.53 -11.06
N VAL A 396 10.29 7.01 -9.99
CA VAL A 396 10.50 8.46 -9.76
C VAL A 396 11.94 8.74 -9.32
N PRO A 397 12.67 9.68 -9.95
CA PRO A 397 14.05 9.96 -9.59
C PRO A 397 14.22 10.35 -8.12
N MET A 398 15.44 10.16 -7.61
CA MET A 398 15.86 10.65 -6.30
C MET A 398 16.37 12.08 -6.46
N CYS A 399 16.23 12.95 -5.46
CA CYS A 399 16.71 14.33 -5.55
C CYS A 399 18.24 14.39 -5.53
N ARG A 400 18.85 14.69 -6.68
CA ARG A 400 20.32 14.69 -6.83
C ARG A 400 21.01 15.66 -5.89
N LYS A 401 20.41 16.83 -5.67
CA LYS A 401 20.98 17.91 -4.86
C LYS A 401 21.15 17.53 -3.39
N LEU A 402 20.36 16.58 -2.91
CA LEU A 402 20.34 16.15 -1.51
C LEU A 402 21.24 14.93 -1.24
N ILE A 403 21.99 14.43 -2.24
CA ILE A 403 22.80 13.22 -2.10
C ILE A 403 24.28 13.58 -1.95
N ASP A 404 24.86 13.26 -0.79
CA ASP A 404 26.31 13.19 -0.65
C ASP A 404 26.82 11.85 -1.15
N MET A 405 27.34 11.86 -2.36
CA MET A 405 27.90 10.66 -2.96
C MET A 405 28.99 10.02 -2.09
N ASN A 406 29.77 10.80 -1.31
CA ASN A 406 30.85 10.27 -0.47
C ASN A 406 30.37 9.37 0.67
N LEU A 407 29.12 9.51 1.11
CA LEU A 407 28.51 8.62 2.10
C LEU A 407 27.97 7.32 1.48
N LEU A 408 27.87 7.25 0.15
CA LEU A 408 27.46 6.05 -0.58
C LEU A 408 28.66 5.16 -0.90
N SER A 409 28.54 3.89 -0.50
CA SER A 409 29.40 2.80 -0.95
C SER A 409 29.25 2.57 -2.45
N GLU A 410 30.22 1.91 -3.06
CA GLU A 410 30.20 1.58 -4.50
C GLU A 410 28.92 0.81 -4.90
N LYS A 411 28.46 -0.12 -4.06
CA LYS A 411 27.24 -0.90 -4.30
C LYS A 411 25.98 -0.03 -4.27
N GLU A 412 25.91 0.95 -3.37
CA GLU A 412 24.79 1.89 -3.28
C GLU A 412 24.77 2.84 -4.48
N ARG A 413 25.95 3.31 -4.93
CA ARG A 413 26.09 4.14 -6.13
C ARG A 413 25.67 3.40 -7.40
N HIS A 414 26.03 2.12 -7.51
CA HIS A 414 25.63 1.28 -8.64
C HIS A 414 24.11 1.11 -8.67
N TRP A 415 23.49 0.79 -7.53
CA TRP A 415 22.04 0.70 -7.42
C TRP A 415 21.34 2.01 -7.79
N LEU A 416 21.85 3.15 -7.32
CA LEU A 416 21.26 4.46 -7.63
C LEU A 416 21.33 4.74 -9.14
N THR A 417 22.44 4.37 -9.78
CA THR A 417 22.61 4.49 -11.23
C THR A 417 21.65 3.58 -11.99
N ASP A 418 21.52 2.32 -11.58
CA ASP A 418 20.62 1.35 -12.21
C ASP A 418 19.16 1.77 -12.04
N TYR A 419 18.77 2.23 -10.85
CA TYR A 419 17.46 2.78 -10.54
C TYR A 419 17.13 3.97 -11.46
N HIS A 420 18.03 4.96 -11.56
CA HIS A 420 17.81 6.12 -12.44
C HIS A 420 17.75 5.77 -13.93
N ASN A 421 18.55 4.78 -14.38
CA ASN A 421 18.46 4.28 -15.76
C ASN A 421 17.10 3.64 -16.04
N GLU A 422 16.59 2.82 -15.11
CA GLU A 422 15.30 2.16 -15.25
C GLU A 422 14.13 3.15 -15.23
N VAL A 423 14.19 4.16 -14.34
CA VAL A 423 13.22 5.27 -14.31
C VAL A 423 13.21 6.00 -15.65
N LEU A 424 14.39 6.36 -16.18
CA LEU A 424 14.51 7.04 -17.46
C LEU A 424 13.93 6.19 -18.59
N GLU A 425 14.34 4.92 -18.70
CA GLU A 425 13.88 4.00 -19.74
C GLU A 425 12.36 3.87 -19.76
N LYS A 426 11.73 3.69 -18.59
CA LYS A 426 10.30 3.38 -18.49
C LYS A 426 9.40 4.61 -18.59
N THR A 427 9.87 5.80 -18.22
CA THR A 427 9.04 7.01 -18.15
C THR A 427 9.30 8.01 -19.28
N LEU A 428 10.48 8.01 -19.90
CA LEU A 428 10.83 8.93 -21.00
C LEU A 428 9.80 8.94 -22.15
N PRO A 429 9.18 7.81 -22.57
CA PRO A 429 8.18 7.81 -23.64
C PRO A 429 6.94 8.68 -23.35
N PHE A 430 6.63 8.98 -22.08
CA PHE A 430 5.50 9.85 -21.73
C PHE A 430 5.78 11.33 -22.07
N PHE A 431 7.05 11.70 -22.28
CA PHE A 431 7.48 13.09 -22.43
C PHE A 431 7.97 13.43 -23.84
N GLU A 432 7.64 12.62 -24.86
CA GLU A 432 8.00 12.89 -26.26
C GLU A 432 7.55 14.28 -26.74
N LYS A 433 6.43 14.77 -26.22
CA LYS A 433 5.83 16.08 -26.55
C LYS A 433 5.89 17.08 -25.39
N ASP A 434 6.57 16.75 -24.31
CA ASP A 434 6.74 17.60 -23.13
C ASP A 434 8.23 17.82 -22.86
N GLU A 435 8.77 18.88 -23.48
CA GLU A 435 10.20 19.20 -23.36
C GLU A 435 10.62 19.57 -21.94
N LEU A 436 9.72 20.15 -21.14
CA LEU A 436 10.03 20.56 -19.76
C LEU A 436 10.30 19.32 -18.90
N SER A 437 9.33 18.40 -18.87
CA SER A 437 9.42 17.16 -18.09
C SER A 437 10.54 16.26 -18.58
N ARG A 438 10.75 16.18 -19.90
CA ARG A 438 11.86 15.43 -20.49
C ARG A 438 13.22 15.93 -20.02
N LYS A 439 13.49 17.23 -20.11
CA LYS A 439 14.77 17.82 -19.67
C LYS A 439 14.98 17.67 -18.17
N TRP A 440 13.92 17.83 -17.39
CA TRP A 440 13.97 17.63 -15.95
C TRP A 440 14.36 16.18 -15.60
N LEU A 441 13.71 15.20 -16.23
CA LEU A 441 14.00 13.78 -16.04
C LEU A 441 15.44 13.42 -16.45
N GLU A 442 15.88 13.86 -17.63
CA GLU A 442 17.26 13.63 -18.12
C GLU A 442 18.30 14.22 -17.14
N ARG A 443 18.01 15.39 -16.56
CA ARG A 443 18.88 16.02 -15.55
C ARG A 443 18.90 15.21 -14.25
N GLU A 444 17.74 14.86 -13.70
CA GLU A 444 17.65 14.15 -12.42
C GLU A 444 18.23 12.72 -12.49
N CYS A 445 18.13 12.06 -13.64
CA CYS A 445 18.69 10.73 -13.88
C CYS A 445 20.13 10.73 -14.46
N ALA A 446 20.80 11.87 -14.57
CA ALA A 446 22.15 11.94 -15.11
C ALA A 446 23.16 11.10 -14.28
N ARG A 447 24.28 10.69 -14.85
CA ARG A 447 25.33 10.02 -14.05
C ARG A 447 25.94 10.99 -13.03
N TYR A 448 26.26 10.49 -11.83
CA TYR A 448 26.88 11.26 -10.74
C TYR A 448 28.38 11.45 -10.93
#